data_AF-A0A8T4LJJ3-F1
#
_entry.id   AF-A0A8T4LJJ3-F1
#
_cell.length_a   1.000
_cell.length_b   1.000
_cell.length_c   1.000
_cell.angle_alpha   90.00
_cell.angle_beta   90.00
_cell.angle_gamma   90.00
#
_symmetry.space_group_name_H-M   'P 1'
#
loop_
_entity.id
_entity.type
_entity.pdbx_description
1 polymer ?
#
loop_
_entity_poly.entity_id
_entity_poly.type
_entity_poly.pdbx_seq_one_letter_code
_entity_poly.pdbx_strand_id
1 'polypeptide(L)'
;MDSSRQSAMSNGQVASEFFLYAGVFLLVVIATLSIVSSLQANEISFRESILSREVGDSFADAVVLSVRSGEGFRFNMTFKKTLISKPYEVLFDTTNGGLYFTWKGTYGNITNFYPIPIYNYNFVGCVSPSKKIISSNCKNVISFYNNGTTLLVNQPV
;
A
#
# COMPACT_ATOMS: atom_id res chain seq x y z
N MET A 1 72.85 15.01 11.80
CA MET A 1 71.75 14.21 12.36
C MET A 1 70.44 14.94 12.09
N ASP A 2 69.55 14.28 11.35
CA ASP A 2 68.08 14.29 11.51
C ASP A 2 67.19 15.48 11.09
N SER A 3 67.58 16.31 10.12
CA SER A 3 66.60 17.19 9.44
C SER A 3 65.57 16.42 8.59
N SER A 4 65.97 15.33 7.94
CA SER A 4 65.07 14.50 7.12
C SER A 4 64.10 13.66 7.94
N ARG A 5 64.44 13.32 9.19
CA ARG A 5 63.54 12.60 10.12
C ARG A 5 62.46 13.49 10.73
N GLN A 6 62.76 14.77 10.98
CA GLN A 6 61.76 15.73 11.46
C GLN A 6 60.65 16.01 10.43
N SER A 7 60.99 16.11 9.13
CA SER A 7 60.00 16.30 8.06
C SER A 7 59.05 15.10 7.94
N ALA A 8 59.58 13.87 8.04
CA ALA A 8 58.76 12.65 7.99
C ALA A 8 57.81 12.51 9.20
N MET A 9 58.25 12.86 10.43
CA MET A 9 57.38 12.89 11.61
C MET A 9 56.27 13.94 11.50
N SER A 10 56.60 15.15 11.06
CA SER A 10 55.61 16.23 10.88
C SER A 10 54.53 15.86 9.85
N ASN A 11 54.93 15.23 8.74
CA ASN A 11 53.98 14.82 7.71
C ASN A 11 53.09 13.65 8.16
N GLY A 12 53.60 12.73 8.98
CA GLY A 12 52.82 11.63 9.56
C GLY A 12 51.76 12.11 10.57
N GLN A 13 52.10 13.13 11.38
CA GLN A 13 51.15 13.76 12.29
C GLN A 13 50.06 14.53 11.54
N VAL A 14 50.41 15.29 10.51
CA VAL A 14 49.43 16.02 9.70
C VAL A 14 48.49 15.05 8.97
N ALA A 15 49.02 13.92 8.48
CA ALA A 15 48.20 12.88 7.86
C ALA A 15 47.23 12.24 8.87
N SER A 16 47.68 11.93 10.10
CA SER A 16 46.81 11.33 11.10
C SER A 16 45.71 12.29 11.57
N GLU A 17 46.00 13.57 11.74
CA GLU A 17 45.01 14.60 12.04
C GLU A 17 43.98 14.73 10.90
N PHE A 18 44.44 14.75 9.63
CA PHE A 18 43.54 14.77 8.48
C PHE A 18 42.63 13.54 8.42
N PHE A 19 43.18 12.33 8.62
CA PHE A 19 42.38 11.10 8.66
C PHE A 19 41.37 11.09 9.81
N LEU A 20 41.73 11.67 10.96
CA LEU A 20 40.81 11.80 12.09
C LEU A 20 39.64 12.72 11.75
N TYR A 21 39.90 13.89 11.15
CA TYR A 21 38.83 14.78 10.69
C TYR A 21 37.96 14.15 9.61
N ALA A 22 38.57 13.49 8.62
CA ALA A 22 37.84 12.78 7.57
C ALA A 22 36.98 11.64 8.14
N GLY A 23 37.49 10.89 9.14
CA GLY A 23 36.76 9.83 9.81
C GLY A 23 35.56 10.34 10.60
N VAL A 24 35.73 11.42 11.37
CA VAL A 24 34.62 12.07 12.09
C VAL A 24 33.57 12.59 11.10
N PHE A 25 34.00 13.24 10.02
CA PHE A 25 33.09 13.72 8.98
C PHE A 25 32.31 12.57 8.33
N LEU A 26 32.98 11.47 7.97
CA LEU A 26 32.33 10.29 7.40
C LEU A 26 31.32 9.66 8.36
N LEU A 27 31.64 9.60 9.67
CA LEU A 27 30.70 9.12 10.69
C LEU A 27 29.44 9.99 10.76
N VAL A 28 29.57 11.31 10.71
CA VAL A 28 28.42 12.23 10.68
C VAL A 28 27.58 12.02 9.41
N VAL A 29 28.22 11.83 8.25
CA VAL A 29 27.53 11.54 6.98
C VAL A 29 26.76 10.22 7.07
N ILE A 30 27.38 9.16 7.57
CA ILE A 30 26.73 7.84 7.73
C ILE A 30 25.54 7.97 8.69
N ALA A 31 25.72 8.60 9.85
CA ALA A 31 24.66 8.79 10.83
C ALA A 31 23.47 9.57 10.24
N THR A 32 23.76 10.63 9.47
CA THR A 32 22.73 11.45 8.82
C THR A 32 21.97 10.64 7.77
N LEU A 33 22.69 9.89 6.91
CA LEU A 33 22.08 9.03 5.91
C LEU A 33 21.20 7.93 6.54
N SER A 34 21.66 7.34 7.65
CA SER A 34 20.86 6.37 8.40
C SER A 34 19.56 6.97 8.92
N ILE A 35 19.61 8.16 9.53
CA ILE A 35 18.42 8.86 10.03
C ILE A 35 17.44 9.18 8.90
N VAL A 36 17.93 9.76 7.80
CA VAL A 36 17.10 10.11 6.64
C VAL A 36 16.44 8.85 6.05
N SER A 37 17.20 7.77 5.91
CA SER A 37 16.67 6.49 5.41
C SER A 37 15.56 5.93 6.31
N SER A 38 15.74 5.98 7.63
CA SER A 38 14.69 5.56 8.58
C SER A 38 13.44 6.44 8.50
N LEU A 39 13.58 7.76 8.34
CA LEU A 39 12.44 8.66 8.18
C LEU A 39 11.68 8.37 6.87
N GLN A 40 12.40 8.17 5.76
CA GLN A 40 11.81 7.83 4.47
C GLN A 40 11.04 6.50 4.54
N ALA A 41 11.59 5.48 5.18
CA ALA A 41 10.91 4.19 5.32
C ALA A 41 9.55 4.32 6.05
N ASN A 42 9.51 5.11 7.13
CA ASN A 42 8.28 5.37 7.87
C ASN A 42 7.26 6.18 7.06
N GLU A 43 7.72 7.21 6.34
CA GLU A 43 6.84 8.04 5.52
C GLU A 43 6.25 7.25 4.34
N ILE A 44 7.05 6.40 3.69
CA ILE A 44 6.57 5.54 2.60
C ILE A 44 5.51 4.59 3.13
N SER A 45 5.77 3.89 4.24
CA SER A 45 4.81 2.98 4.86
C SER A 45 3.48 3.67 5.21
N PHE A 46 3.55 4.90 5.74
CA PHE A 46 2.37 5.70 6.05
C PHE A 46 1.57 6.07 4.78
N ARG A 47 2.24 6.55 3.73
CA ARG A 47 1.59 6.87 2.45
C ARG A 47 1.00 5.62 1.77
N GLU A 48 1.71 4.50 1.85
CA GLU A 48 1.24 3.18 1.42
C GLU A 48 -0.06 2.78 2.14
N SER A 49 -0.14 2.99 3.45
CA SER A 49 -1.34 2.74 4.25
C SER A 49 -2.51 3.63 3.84
N ILE A 50 -2.30 4.93 3.65
CA ILE A 50 -3.34 5.86 3.19
C ILE A 50 -3.89 5.43 1.83
N LEU A 51 -3.02 5.12 0.87
CA LEU A 51 -3.43 4.70 -0.46
C LEU A 51 -4.25 3.39 -0.40
N SER A 52 -3.81 2.42 0.40
CA SER A 52 -4.54 1.18 0.61
C SER A 52 -5.94 1.43 1.21
N ARG A 53 -6.04 2.45 2.07
CA ARG A 53 -7.28 2.84 2.72
C ARG A 53 -8.25 3.47 1.73
N GLU A 54 -7.80 4.45 0.97
CA GLU A 54 -8.62 5.15 -0.03
C GLU A 54 -9.20 4.18 -1.08
N VAL A 55 -8.41 3.19 -1.49
CA VAL A 55 -8.88 2.18 -2.45
C VAL A 55 -9.92 1.29 -1.78
N GLY A 56 -9.69 0.80 -0.56
CA GLY A 56 -10.68 0.00 0.16
C GLY A 56 -11.99 0.77 0.44
N ASP A 57 -11.89 2.03 0.85
CA ASP A 57 -13.02 2.94 1.04
C ASP A 57 -13.82 3.07 -0.27
N SER A 58 -13.16 3.22 -1.42
CA SER A 58 -13.86 3.32 -2.71
C SER A 58 -14.70 2.07 -3.05
N PHE A 59 -14.21 0.87 -2.73
CA PHE A 59 -14.99 -0.37 -2.90
C PHE A 59 -16.18 -0.41 -1.94
N ALA A 60 -15.96 -0.05 -0.68
CA ALA A 60 -17.00 -0.04 0.34
C ALA A 60 -18.10 0.98 0.00
N ASP A 61 -17.71 2.19 -0.39
CA ASP A 61 -18.62 3.26 -0.80
C ASP A 61 -19.43 2.86 -2.03
N ALA A 62 -18.82 2.22 -3.02
CA ALA A 62 -19.55 1.72 -4.19
C ALA A 62 -20.63 0.69 -3.81
N VAL A 63 -20.33 -0.21 -2.87
CA VAL A 63 -21.32 -1.17 -2.35
C VAL A 63 -22.41 -0.46 -1.55
N VAL A 64 -22.03 0.40 -0.61
CA VAL A 64 -22.96 1.15 0.26
C VAL A 64 -23.91 2.00 -0.60
N LEU A 65 -23.36 2.74 -1.56
CA LEU A 65 -24.13 3.54 -2.52
C LEU A 65 -25.11 2.66 -3.27
N SER A 66 -24.64 1.53 -3.82
CA SER A 66 -25.49 0.66 -4.63
C SER A 66 -26.64 0.02 -3.85
N VAL A 67 -26.41 -0.30 -2.58
CA VAL A 67 -27.47 -0.81 -1.69
C VAL A 67 -28.44 0.31 -1.31
N ARG A 68 -27.94 1.48 -0.89
CA ARG A 68 -28.76 2.60 -0.40
C ARG A 68 -29.59 3.28 -1.48
N SER A 69 -29.13 3.29 -2.73
CA SER A 69 -29.86 3.89 -3.84
C SER A 69 -31.14 3.14 -4.23
N GLY A 70 -31.32 1.90 -3.75
CA GLY A 70 -32.57 1.14 -3.91
C GLY A 70 -32.70 0.43 -5.26
N GLU A 71 -33.92 -0.02 -5.54
CA GLU A 71 -34.26 -0.85 -6.70
C GLU A 71 -34.00 -0.14 -8.04
N GLY A 72 -33.45 -0.88 -9.00
CA GLY A 72 -33.16 -0.40 -10.35
C GLY A 72 -31.82 0.32 -10.47
N PHE A 73 -31.15 0.64 -9.35
CA PHE A 73 -29.88 1.35 -9.38
C PHE A 73 -28.77 0.48 -9.98
N ARG A 74 -27.97 1.08 -10.87
CA ARG A 74 -26.80 0.46 -11.49
C ARG A 74 -25.60 1.40 -11.37
N PHE A 75 -24.49 0.87 -10.92
CA PHE A 75 -23.24 1.60 -10.80
C PHE A 75 -22.07 0.77 -11.30
N ASN A 76 -21.21 1.39 -12.11
CA ASN A 76 -19.98 0.77 -12.58
C ASN A 76 -18.80 1.48 -11.92
N MET A 77 -18.04 0.73 -11.14
CA MET A 77 -16.81 1.21 -10.54
C MET A 77 -15.61 0.72 -11.34
N THR A 78 -14.75 1.64 -11.74
CA THR A 78 -13.45 1.33 -12.33
C THR A 78 -12.39 1.40 -11.24
N PHE A 79 -11.51 0.42 -11.17
CA PHE A 79 -10.43 0.36 -10.17
C PHE A 79 -9.08 0.07 -10.83
N LYS A 80 -7.98 0.46 -10.18
CA LYS A 80 -6.63 0.16 -10.68
C LYS A 80 -6.29 -1.31 -10.38
N LYS A 81 -5.70 -2.03 -11.34
CA LYS A 81 -5.30 -3.43 -11.10
C LYS A 81 -4.16 -3.59 -10.10
N THR A 82 -3.39 -2.54 -9.86
CA THR A 82 -2.24 -2.57 -8.95
C THR A 82 -2.15 -1.28 -8.14
N LEU A 83 -1.59 -1.41 -6.95
CA LEU A 83 -1.12 -0.31 -6.11
C LEU A 83 0.40 -0.44 -5.99
N ILE A 84 1.11 0.58 -6.46
CA ILE A 84 2.60 0.61 -6.48
C ILE A 84 3.13 -0.69 -7.11
N SER A 85 2.64 -1.01 -8.30
CA SER A 85 3.03 -2.19 -9.09
C SER A 85 2.73 -3.56 -8.46
N LYS A 86 2.01 -3.62 -7.32
CA LYS A 86 1.62 -4.87 -6.67
C LYS A 86 0.10 -5.07 -6.73
N PRO A 87 -0.40 -6.30 -6.95
CA PRO A 87 -1.82 -6.59 -6.89
C PRO A 87 -2.33 -6.56 -5.45
N TYR A 88 -3.65 -6.40 -5.29
CA TYR A 88 -4.35 -6.44 -4.03
C TYR A 88 -5.56 -7.36 -4.12
N GLU A 89 -6.16 -7.62 -2.96
CA GLU A 89 -7.29 -8.52 -2.81
C GLU A 89 -8.42 -7.81 -2.08
N VAL A 90 -9.64 -8.04 -2.55
CA VAL A 90 -10.86 -7.55 -1.91
C VAL A 90 -11.76 -8.73 -1.62
N LEU A 91 -12.00 -9.03 -0.35
CA LEU A 91 -12.88 -10.11 0.09
C LEU A 91 -14.18 -9.52 0.63
N PHE A 92 -15.30 -9.95 0.06
CA PHE A 92 -16.63 -9.58 0.52
C PHE A 92 -17.10 -10.58 1.59
N ASP A 93 -17.03 -10.18 2.85
CA ASP A 93 -17.59 -10.91 3.98
C ASP A 93 -19.04 -10.48 4.20
N THR A 94 -19.90 -11.00 3.34
CA THR A 94 -21.34 -10.68 3.36
C THR A 94 -22.05 -11.18 4.61
N THR A 95 -21.46 -12.15 5.33
CA THR A 95 -22.04 -12.72 6.55
C THR A 95 -21.87 -11.76 7.72
N ASN A 96 -20.69 -11.17 7.85
CA ASN A 96 -20.39 -10.22 8.93
C ASN A 96 -20.64 -8.75 8.53
N GLY A 97 -21.17 -8.49 7.33
CA GLY A 97 -21.43 -7.12 6.84
C GLY A 97 -20.14 -6.34 6.62
N GLY A 98 -19.15 -6.98 6.01
CA GLY A 98 -17.81 -6.44 5.90
C GLY A 98 -17.14 -6.67 4.56
N LEU A 99 -16.15 -5.84 4.28
CA LEU A 99 -15.24 -5.97 3.16
C LEU A 99 -13.82 -5.90 3.71
N TYR A 100 -13.00 -6.89 3.39
CA TYR A 100 -11.58 -6.89 3.73
C TYR A 100 -10.77 -6.53 2.50
N PHE A 101 -10.02 -5.44 2.60
CA PHE A 101 -9.00 -5.07 1.62
C PHE A 101 -7.65 -5.55 2.12
N THR A 102 -6.98 -6.43 1.38
CA THR A 102 -5.65 -6.91 1.70
C THR A 102 -4.68 -6.53 0.60
N TRP A 103 -3.58 -5.89 0.96
CA TRP A 103 -2.51 -5.54 0.03
C TRP A 103 -1.14 -5.81 0.65
N LYS A 104 -0.24 -6.36 -0.16
CA LYS A 104 1.13 -6.68 0.26
C LYS A 104 2.03 -5.49 -0.07
N GLY A 105 2.14 -4.54 0.85
CA GLY A 105 2.99 -3.35 0.72
C GLY A 105 4.48 -3.68 0.69
N THR A 106 5.32 -2.66 0.67
CA THR A 106 6.79 -2.83 0.68
C THR A 106 7.29 -3.24 2.07
N TYR A 107 6.63 -2.76 3.12
CA TYR A 107 7.03 -2.95 4.52
C TYR A 107 6.15 -3.94 5.30
N GLY A 108 5.19 -4.59 4.65
CA GLY A 108 4.33 -5.58 5.28
C GLY A 108 2.99 -5.77 4.57
N ASN A 109 2.18 -6.69 5.10
CA ASN A 109 0.81 -6.87 4.64
C ASN A 109 -0.11 -5.89 5.38
N ILE A 110 -0.90 -5.15 4.62
CA ILE A 110 -1.91 -4.24 5.16
C ILE A 110 -3.27 -4.88 4.88
N THR A 111 -4.03 -5.13 5.94
CA THR A 111 -5.41 -5.62 5.84
C THR A 111 -6.32 -4.66 6.58
N ASN A 112 -7.28 -4.07 5.87
CA ASN A 112 -8.25 -3.12 6.42
C ASN A 112 -9.66 -3.69 6.25
N PHE A 113 -10.49 -3.50 7.29
CA PHE A 113 -11.89 -3.87 7.28
C PHE A 113 -12.76 -2.64 7.03
N TYR A 114 -13.74 -2.77 6.14
CA TYR A 114 -14.71 -1.74 5.81
C TYR A 114 -16.12 -2.28 6.02
N PRO A 115 -16.96 -1.62 6.82
CA PRO A 115 -18.34 -2.04 7.01
C PRO A 115 -19.13 -1.84 5.72
N ILE A 116 -19.88 -2.87 5.31
CA ILE A 116 -20.84 -2.80 4.21
C ILE A 116 -22.21 -3.29 4.70
N PRO A 117 -23.33 -2.87 4.09
CA PRO A 117 -24.65 -3.29 4.55
C PRO A 117 -24.82 -4.81 4.48
N ILE A 118 -25.47 -5.41 5.47
CA ILE A 118 -25.86 -6.83 5.38
C ILE A 118 -27.02 -6.90 4.37
N TYR A 119 -26.76 -7.53 3.22
CA TYR A 119 -27.69 -7.59 2.09
C TYR A 119 -27.57 -8.95 1.39
N ASN A 120 -28.51 -9.29 0.51
CA ASN A 120 -28.39 -10.52 -0.28
C ASN A 120 -27.49 -10.25 -1.49
N TYR A 121 -26.26 -10.73 -1.44
CA TYR A 121 -25.28 -10.51 -2.51
C TYR A 121 -25.24 -11.70 -3.47
N ASN A 122 -25.32 -11.41 -4.76
CA ASN A 122 -25.09 -12.39 -5.82
C ASN A 122 -23.82 -12.02 -6.59
N PHE A 123 -22.84 -12.92 -6.62
CA PHE A 123 -21.55 -12.67 -7.26
C PHE A 123 -21.45 -13.41 -8.60
N VAL A 124 -21.04 -12.68 -9.64
CA VAL A 124 -20.86 -13.21 -10.99
C VAL A 124 -19.48 -12.82 -11.55
N GLY A 125 -18.90 -13.70 -12.36
CA GLY A 125 -17.60 -13.50 -12.98
C GLY A 125 -16.44 -13.79 -12.02
N CYS A 126 -15.35 -13.02 -12.09
CA CYS A 126 -14.11 -13.29 -11.33
C CYS A 126 -14.28 -13.26 -9.81
N VAL A 127 -15.33 -12.61 -9.29
CA VAL A 127 -15.62 -12.56 -7.84
C VAL A 127 -16.27 -13.84 -7.33
N SER A 128 -16.86 -14.64 -8.23
CA SER A 128 -17.54 -15.89 -7.92
C SER A 128 -16.61 -17.08 -8.18
N PRO A 129 -16.60 -18.13 -7.33
CA PRO A 129 -17.43 -18.35 -6.14
C PRO A 129 -16.81 -17.84 -4.83
N SER A 130 -15.56 -17.36 -4.88
CA SER A 130 -14.74 -17.05 -3.70
C SER A 130 -15.17 -15.80 -2.93
N LYS A 131 -16.13 -15.02 -3.46
CA LYS A 131 -16.49 -13.68 -2.97
C LYS A 131 -15.26 -12.76 -2.87
N LYS A 132 -14.27 -13.00 -3.73
CA LYS A 132 -12.95 -12.36 -3.64
C LYS A 132 -12.52 -11.86 -5.01
N ILE A 133 -12.12 -10.60 -5.07
CA ILE A 133 -11.44 -10.00 -6.22
C ILE A 133 -9.94 -10.12 -5.98
N ILE A 134 -9.24 -10.70 -6.96
CA ILE A 134 -7.79 -10.60 -7.07
C ILE A 134 -7.52 -9.62 -8.22
N SER A 135 -6.99 -8.44 -7.91
CA SER A 135 -6.96 -7.31 -8.83
C SER A 135 -6.19 -7.57 -10.13
N SER A 136 -5.22 -8.49 -10.11
CA SER A 136 -4.48 -8.93 -11.31
C SER A 136 -5.31 -9.79 -12.26
N ASN A 137 -6.17 -10.66 -11.70
CA ASN A 137 -6.87 -11.70 -12.45
C ASN A 137 -8.17 -11.16 -13.05
N CYS A 138 -8.81 -10.22 -12.36
CA CYS A 138 -10.07 -9.63 -12.79
C CYS A 138 -9.83 -8.44 -13.76
N LYS A 139 -10.83 -8.11 -14.59
CA LYS A 139 -10.88 -6.82 -15.30
C LYS A 139 -11.02 -5.66 -14.31
N ASN A 140 -10.59 -4.48 -14.74
CA ASN A 140 -10.52 -3.24 -13.95
C ASN A 140 -11.89 -2.56 -13.73
N VAL A 141 -13.00 -3.26 -13.98
CA VAL A 141 -14.36 -2.74 -13.85
C VAL A 141 -15.18 -3.76 -13.08
N ILE A 142 -16.00 -3.26 -12.16
CA ILE A 142 -17.02 -4.03 -11.45
C ILE A 142 -18.35 -3.28 -11.54
N SER A 143 -19.41 -4.04 -11.82
CA SER A 143 -20.77 -3.55 -11.98
C SER A 143 -21.61 -4.00 -10.81
N PHE A 144 -22.28 -3.05 -10.18
CA PHE A 144 -23.25 -3.24 -9.13
C PHE A 144 -24.65 -2.98 -9.68
N TYR A 145 -25.58 -3.89 -9.43
CA TYR A 145 -26.98 -3.71 -9.78
C TYR A 145 -27.88 -4.17 -8.64
N ASN A 146 -28.74 -3.27 -8.16
CA ASN A 146 -29.66 -3.56 -7.08
C ASN A 146 -31.08 -3.75 -7.64
N ASN A 147 -31.69 -4.90 -7.39
CA ASN A 147 -33.06 -5.20 -7.81
C ASN A 147 -34.08 -5.06 -6.66
N GLY A 148 -33.70 -4.40 -5.57
CA GLY A 148 -34.56 -4.18 -4.39
C GLY A 148 -34.49 -5.29 -3.33
N THR A 149 -34.01 -6.48 -3.68
CA THR A 149 -33.83 -7.59 -2.71
C THR A 149 -32.41 -8.15 -2.71
N THR A 150 -31.73 -8.09 -3.85
CA THR A 150 -30.38 -8.59 -4.05
C THR A 150 -29.50 -7.55 -4.75
N LEU A 151 -28.22 -7.54 -4.36
CA LEU A 151 -27.19 -6.78 -5.03
C LEU A 151 -26.38 -7.75 -5.89
N LEU A 152 -26.56 -7.63 -7.21
CA LEU A 152 -25.72 -8.30 -8.18
C LEU A 152 -24.39 -7.58 -8.28
N VAL A 153 -23.32 -8.27 -7.91
CA VAL A 153 -21.93 -7.85 -8.05
C VAL A 153 -21.36 -8.62 -9.23
N ASN A 154 -21.34 -7.99 -10.39
CA ASN A 154 -20.86 -8.57 -11.64
C ASN A 154 -19.50 -7.99 -12.00
N GLN A 155 -18.51 -8.87 -12.15
CA GLN A 155 -17.21 -8.51 -12.66
C GLN A 155 -17.06 -9.19 -14.03
N PRO A 156 -17.12 -8.46 -15.16
CA PRO A 156 -17.01 -9.08 -16.47
C PRO A 156 -15.65 -9.77 -16.60
N VAL A 157 -15.69 -11.04 -17.02
CA VAL A 157 -14.51 -11.85 -17.34
C VAL A 157 -13.81 -11.27 -18.56
#